data_AF-A0A3D9ZG24-F1
#
_entry.id   AF-A0A3D9ZG24-F1
#
_cell.length_a   1.000
_cell.length_b   1.000
_cell.length_c   1.000
_cell.angle_alpha   90.00
_cell.angle_beta   90.00
_cell.angle_gamma   90.00
#
_symmetry.space_group_name_H-M   'P 1'
#
loop_
_entity.id
_entity.type
_entity.pdbx_description
1 polymer ?
#
loop_
_entity_poly.entity_id
_entity_poly.type
_entity_poly.pdbx_seq_one_letter_code
_entity_poly.pdbx_strand_id
1 'polypeptide(L)'
;MEDKDTLNGYLELWKQSVEVQKHFNDIELRIRSLALTVVTFALGGATLAIKDDRSSVLFGVEIHLASAILFAGFVVWVAFYFVDQVWYHRLLVGAVLHAEALERIIDQYLPGAGLTASISKNSAYSFKVRVGRTSKVFTIRSRQKIQIFYTTVSAVLLLLALVIQLGTK
;
A
#
# COMPACT_ATOMS: atom_id res chain seq x y z
N MET A 1 35.61 -23.28 -17.73
CA MET A 1 35.84 -21.84 -17.48
C MET A 1 34.58 -21.06 -17.85
N GLU A 2 34.06 -21.27 -19.06
CA GLU A 2 32.81 -20.70 -19.60
C GLU A 2 31.56 -20.86 -18.69
N ASP A 3 31.42 -21.99 -18.00
CA ASP A 3 30.26 -22.24 -17.12
C ASP A 3 30.31 -21.42 -15.81
N LYS A 4 31.52 -21.10 -15.33
CA LYS A 4 31.74 -20.30 -14.11
C LYS A 4 31.52 -18.82 -14.37
N ASP A 5 31.94 -18.33 -15.52
CA ASP A 5 31.73 -16.94 -15.95
C ASP A 5 30.24 -16.67 -16.21
N THR A 6 29.54 -17.64 -16.82
CA THR A 6 28.09 -17.60 -17.02
C THR A 6 27.33 -17.57 -15.68
N LEU A 7 27.69 -18.43 -14.73
CA LEU A 7 27.10 -18.43 -13.39
C LEU A 7 27.33 -17.10 -12.65
N ASN A 8 28.53 -16.53 -12.75
CA ASN A 8 28.84 -15.22 -12.18
C ASN A 8 27.95 -14.12 -12.78
N GLY A 9 27.72 -14.15 -14.10
CA GLY A 9 26.79 -13.25 -14.78
C GLY A 9 25.36 -13.38 -14.25
N TYR A 10 24.84 -14.59 -14.07
CA TYR A 10 23.52 -14.81 -13.48
C TYR A 10 23.43 -14.30 -12.03
N LEU A 11 24.47 -14.52 -11.23
CA LEU A 11 24.53 -14.01 -9.86
C LEU A 11 24.54 -12.48 -9.81
N GLU A 12 25.21 -11.82 -10.75
CA GLU A 12 25.22 -10.36 -10.85
C GLU A 12 23.84 -9.82 -11.25
N LEU A 13 23.18 -10.43 -12.24
CA LEU A 13 21.80 -10.09 -12.63
C LEU A 13 20.82 -10.30 -11.49
N TRP A 14 20.97 -11.38 -10.70
CA TRP A 14 20.13 -11.65 -9.55
C TRP A 14 20.35 -10.61 -8.45
N LYS A 15 21.60 -10.28 -8.12
CA LYS A 15 21.93 -9.22 -7.15
C LYS A 15 21.30 -7.88 -7.54
N GLN A 16 21.43 -7.49 -8.80
CA GLN A 16 20.84 -6.26 -9.33
C GLN A 16 19.30 -6.30 -9.26
N SER A 17 18.68 -7.44 -9.58
CA SER A 17 17.22 -7.60 -9.46
C SER A 17 16.74 -7.46 -8.01
N VAL A 18 17.47 -8.05 -7.05
CA VAL A 18 17.18 -7.94 -5.61
C VAL A 18 17.41 -6.52 -5.08
N GLU A 19 18.40 -5.79 -5.63
CA GLU A 19 18.61 -4.37 -5.31
C GLU A 19 17.43 -3.51 -5.75
N VAL A 20 16.96 -3.68 -6.99
CA VAL A 20 15.79 -2.98 -7.52
C VAL A 20 14.53 -3.30 -6.71
N GLN A 21 14.35 -4.55 -6.27
CA GLN A 21 13.25 -4.92 -5.36
C GLN A 21 13.29 -4.15 -4.05
N LYS A 22 14.45 -4.07 -3.40
CA LYS A 22 14.63 -3.30 -2.15
C LYS A 22 14.30 -1.83 -2.37
N HIS A 23 14.80 -1.25 -3.46
CA HIS A 23 14.55 0.14 -3.79
C HIS A 23 13.05 0.45 -3.97
N PHE A 24 12.32 -0.38 -4.73
CA PHE A 24 10.87 -0.18 -4.88
C PHE A 24 10.12 -0.36 -3.57
N ASN A 25 10.48 -1.35 -2.75
CA ASN A 25 9.87 -1.55 -1.44
C ASN A 25 10.08 -0.33 -0.52
N ASP A 26 11.28 0.26 -0.53
CA ASP A 26 11.59 1.45 0.25
C ASP A 26 10.80 2.68 -0.24
N ILE A 27 10.61 2.80 -1.56
CA ILE A 27 9.75 3.84 -2.15
C ILE A 27 8.30 3.67 -1.68
N GLU A 28 7.73 2.45 -1.72
CA GLU A 28 6.37 2.19 -1.24
C GLU A 28 6.20 2.58 0.24
N LEU A 29 7.16 2.20 1.09
CA LEU A 29 7.14 2.55 2.52
C LEU A 29 7.18 4.07 2.73
N ARG A 30 7.99 4.79 1.94
CA ARG A 30 8.05 6.26 1.98
C ARG A 30 6.76 6.92 1.51
N ILE A 31 6.13 6.39 0.46
CA ILE A 31 4.83 6.89 -0.02
C ILE A 31 3.77 6.74 1.06
N ARG A 32 3.71 5.58 1.74
CA ARG A 32 2.75 5.32 2.82
C ARG A 32 2.96 6.24 4.02
N SER A 33 4.21 6.48 4.41
CA SER A 33 4.51 7.39 5.53
C SER A 33 4.10 8.83 5.21
N LEU A 34 4.38 9.31 4.01
CA LEU A 34 3.94 10.64 3.55
C LEU A 34 2.42 10.74 3.48
N ALA A 35 1.73 9.71 3.01
CA ALA A 35 0.28 9.67 2.98
C ALA A 35 -0.30 9.80 4.40
N LEU A 36 0.26 9.07 5.38
CA LEU A 36 -0.16 9.16 6.78
C LEU A 36 0.12 10.54 7.39
N THR A 37 1.24 11.18 7.02
CA THR A 37 1.52 12.57 7.40
C THR A 37 0.43 13.51 6.88
N VAL A 38 0.02 13.39 5.62
CA VAL A 38 -1.08 14.21 5.05
C VAL A 38 -2.39 13.99 5.79
N VAL A 39 -2.74 12.74 6.12
CA VAL A 39 -3.92 12.43 6.94
C VAL A 39 -3.84 13.10 8.31
N THR A 40 -2.67 13.06 8.94
CA THR A 40 -2.44 13.70 10.24
C THR A 40 -2.67 15.21 10.17
N PHE A 41 -2.15 15.86 9.12
CA PHE A 41 -2.39 17.29 8.88
C PHE A 41 -3.85 17.60 8.56
N ALA A 42 -4.54 16.77 7.78
CA ALA A 42 -5.96 16.95 7.49
C ALA A 42 -6.80 16.86 8.76
N LEU A 43 -6.56 15.86 9.62
CA LEU A 43 -7.24 15.71 10.90
C LEU A 43 -6.95 16.88 11.84
N GLY A 44 -5.69 17.31 11.94
CA GLY A 44 -5.29 18.47 12.75
C GLY A 44 -5.93 19.76 12.26
N GLY A 45 -5.88 20.03 10.95
CA GLY A 45 -6.49 21.19 10.32
C GLY A 45 -8.01 21.22 10.48
N ALA A 46 -8.68 20.08 10.32
CA ALA A 46 -10.11 19.96 10.56
C ALA A 46 -10.47 20.24 12.03
N THR A 47 -9.68 19.72 12.97
CA THR A 47 -9.87 19.97 14.42
C THR A 47 -9.78 21.47 14.75
N LEU A 48 -8.84 22.19 14.12
CA LEU A 48 -8.74 23.65 14.28
C LEU A 48 -9.93 24.36 13.64
N ALA A 49 -10.35 23.94 12.44
CA ALA A 49 -11.47 24.55 11.74
C ALA A 49 -12.83 24.35 12.46
N ILE A 50 -13.00 23.26 13.22
CA ILE A 50 -14.19 23.05 14.07
C ILE A 50 -14.31 24.17 15.14
N LYS A 51 -13.19 24.64 15.69
CA LYS A 51 -13.21 25.67 16.74
C LYS A 51 -13.70 27.03 16.24
N ASP A 52 -13.42 27.32 14.98
CA ASP A 52 -13.76 28.61 14.36
C ASP A 52 -15.19 28.64 13.79
N ASP A 53 -15.88 27.51 13.78
CA ASP A 53 -17.25 27.31 13.26
C ASP A 53 -17.54 28.02 11.93
N ARG A 54 -16.57 28.00 11.01
CA ARG A 54 -16.71 28.65 9.70
C ARG A 54 -17.43 27.72 8.73
N SER A 55 -18.58 28.18 8.27
CA SER A 55 -19.28 27.59 7.13
C SER A 55 -19.29 28.55 5.95
N SER A 56 -19.50 28.01 4.74
CA SER A 56 -19.67 28.80 3.53
C SER A 56 -20.73 28.15 2.65
N VAL A 57 -21.59 28.97 2.03
CA VAL A 57 -22.63 28.47 1.14
C VAL A 57 -22.03 28.29 -0.26
N LEU A 58 -22.00 27.05 -0.74
CA LEU A 58 -21.55 26.70 -2.08
C LEU A 58 -22.68 25.95 -2.79
N PHE A 59 -23.12 26.44 -3.97
CA PHE A 59 -24.25 25.88 -4.71
C PHE A 59 -25.55 25.71 -3.91
N GLY A 60 -25.81 26.61 -2.94
CA GLY A 60 -26.98 26.53 -2.06
C GLY A 60 -26.88 25.51 -0.93
N VAL A 61 -25.74 24.84 -0.77
CA VAL A 61 -25.43 23.94 0.34
C VAL A 61 -24.42 24.62 1.26
N GLU A 62 -24.73 24.68 2.54
CA GLU A 62 -23.78 25.13 3.56
C GLU A 62 -22.70 24.06 3.74
N ILE A 63 -21.42 24.41 3.58
CA ILE A 63 -20.29 23.50 3.74
C ILE A 63 -19.43 24.00 4.90
N HIS A 64 -19.20 23.14 5.90
CA HIS A 64 -18.30 23.46 7.00
C HIS A 64 -16.84 23.33 6.57
N LEU A 65 -16.00 24.29 6.94
CA LEU A 65 -14.58 24.31 6.59
C LEU A 65 -13.86 23.02 7.04
N ALA A 66 -14.19 22.50 8.23
CA ALA A 66 -13.61 21.26 8.74
C ALA A 66 -13.97 20.04 7.86
N SER A 67 -15.21 19.95 7.40
CA SER A 67 -15.65 18.91 6.46
C SER A 67 -14.90 19.02 5.12
N ALA A 68 -14.75 20.23 4.59
CA ALA A 68 -14.00 20.48 3.36
C ALA A 68 -12.53 20.09 3.48
N ILE A 69 -11.87 20.38 4.61
CA ILE A 69 -10.47 19.99 4.88
C ILE A 69 -10.33 18.46 4.91
N LEU A 70 -11.22 17.74 5.60
CA LEU A 70 -11.19 16.28 5.64
C LEU A 70 -11.44 15.66 4.27
N PHE A 71 -12.38 16.22 3.50
CA PHE A 71 -12.64 15.78 2.14
C PHE A 71 -11.45 16.02 1.21
N ALA A 72 -10.77 17.17 1.32
CA ALA A 72 -9.53 17.43 0.59
C ALA A 72 -8.43 16.42 0.99
N GLY A 73 -8.28 16.12 2.28
CA GLY A 73 -7.38 15.08 2.78
C GLY A 73 -7.71 13.70 2.20
N PHE A 74 -9.00 13.36 2.08
CA PHE A 74 -9.45 12.12 1.43
C PHE A 74 -9.07 12.07 -0.05
N VAL A 75 -9.25 13.16 -0.80
CA VAL A 75 -8.87 13.22 -2.22
C VAL A 75 -7.37 12.98 -2.39
N VAL A 76 -6.54 13.64 -1.58
CA VAL A 76 -5.07 13.44 -1.61
C VAL A 76 -4.70 12.01 -1.18
N TRP A 77 -5.37 11.46 -0.18
CA TRP A 77 -5.17 10.06 0.24
C TRP A 77 -5.46 9.06 -0.88
N VAL A 78 -6.55 9.28 -1.64
CA VAL A 78 -6.86 8.48 -2.84
C VAL A 78 -5.81 8.67 -3.92
N ALA A 79 -5.26 9.87 -4.12
CA ALA A 79 -4.14 10.07 -5.05
C ALA A 79 -2.92 9.24 -4.64
N PHE A 80 -2.56 9.22 -3.34
CA PHE A 80 -1.50 8.35 -2.82
C PHE A 80 -1.78 6.86 -3.04
N TYR A 81 -3.03 6.42 -2.91
CA TYR A 81 -3.42 5.05 -3.22
C TYR A 81 -3.11 4.67 -4.67
N PHE A 82 -3.39 5.56 -5.64
CA PHE A 82 -3.06 5.31 -7.04
C PHE A 82 -1.55 5.20 -7.26
N VAL A 83 -0.78 6.12 -6.69
CA VAL A 83 0.69 6.09 -6.81
C VAL A 83 1.27 4.80 -6.21
N ASP A 84 0.88 4.46 -4.97
CA ASP A 84 1.39 3.25 -4.29
C ASP A 84 0.95 1.97 -5.01
N GLN A 85 -0.36 1.75 -5.19
CA GLN A 85 -0.86 0.45 -5.63
C GLN A 85 -0.90 0.27 -7.16
N VAL A 86 -1.23 1.33 -7.91
CA VAL A 86 -1.43 1.21 -9.37
C VAL A 86 -0.11 1.36 -10.10
N TRP A 87 0.82 2.18 -9.59
CA TRP A 87 2.11 2.41 -10.23
C TRP A 87 3.21 1.58 -9.56
N TYR A 88 3.64 1.95 -8.35
CA TYR A 88 4.87 1.39 -7.75
C TYR A 88 4.75 -0.08 -7.36
N HIS A 89 3.59 -0.51 -6.84
CA HIS A 89 3.38 -1.91 -6.50
C HIS A 89 3.50 -2.86 -7.69
N ARG A 90 3.09 -2.41 -8.88
CA ARG A 90 3.26 -3.21 -10.10
C ARG A 90 4.73 -3.32 -10.51
N LEU A 91 5.51 -2.26 -10.30
CA LEU A 91 6.95 -2.26 -10.56
C LEU A 91 7.69 -3.20 -9.58
N LEU A 92 7.33 -3.15 -8.29
CA LEU A 92 7.87 -4.07 -7.29
C LEU A 92 7.59 -5.52 -7.65
N VAL A 93 6.34 -5.84 -7.99
CA VAL A 93 5.95 -7.21 -8.41
C VAL A 93 6.72 -7.65 -9.65
N GLY A 94 6.93 -6.77 -10.63
CA GLY A 94 7.75 -7.06 -11.81
C GLY A 94 9.19 -7.46 -11.44
N ALA A 95 9.83 -6.70 -10.55
CA ALA A 95 11.18 -6.99 -10.08
C ALA A 95 11.27 -8.30 -9.28
N VAL A 96 10.24 -8.60 -8.47
CA VAL A 96 10.11 -9.88 -7.74
C VAL A 96 10.02 -11.06 -8.70
N LEU A 97 9.11 -10.99 -9.68
CA LEU A 97 8.93 -12.07 -10.66
C LEU A 97 10.19 -12.33 -11.50
N HIS A 98 10.91 -11.26 -11.87
CA HIS A 98 12.17 -11.38 -12.58
C HIS A 98 13.24 -12.08 -11.74
N ALA A 99 13.42 -11.71 -10.47
CA ALA A 99 14.41 -12.40 -9.63
C ALA A 99 14.01 -13.84 -9.32
N GLU A 100 12.73 -14.15 -9.10
CA GLU A 100 12.30 -15.55 -8.94
C GLU A 100 12.63 -16.39 -10.18
N ALA A 101 12.56 -15.80 -11.38
CA ALA A 101 12.99 -16.48 -12.60
C ALA A 101 14.50 -16.74 -12.62
N LEU A 102 15.31 -15.77 -12.19
CA LEU A 102 16.76 -15.95 -12.05
C LEU A 102 17.12 -16.96 -10.96
N GLU A 103 16.44 -16.94 -9.81
CA GLU A 103 16.64 -17.90 -8.73
C GLU A 103 16.42 -19.34 -9.20
N ARG A 104 15.39 -19.60 -10.03
CA ARG A 104 15.16 -20.93 -10.62
C ARG A 104 16.30 -21.42 -11.53
N ILE A 105 16.99 -20.50 -12.21
CA ILE A 105 18.14 -20.83 -13.05
C ILE A 105 19.36 -21.11 -12.15
N ILE A 106 19.60 -20.23 -11.17
CA ILE A 106 20.73 -20.32 -10.24
C ILE A 106 20.63 -21.56 -9.35
N ASP A 107 19.42 -21.98 -8.96
CA ASP A 107 19.18 -23.14 -8.09
C ASP A 107 19.74 -24.46 -8.67
N GLN A 108 19.91 -24.55 -9.99
CA GLN A 108 20.56 -25.69 -10.66
C GLN A 108 22.04 -25.81 -10.29
N TYR A 109 22.69 -24.68 -9.98
CA TYR A 109 24.11 -24.59 -9.68
C TYR A 109 24.38 -24.36 -8.18
N LEU A 110 23.47 -23.65 -7.49
CA LEU A 110 23.56 -23.34 -6.07
C LEU A 110 22.20 -23.59 -5.39
N PRO A 111 21.94 -24.84 -4.98
CA PRO A 111 20.69 -25.21 -4.34
C PRO A 111 20.41 -24.37 -3.10
N GLY A 112 19.19 -23.84 -2.99
CA GLY A 112 18.76 -23.03 -1.85
C GLY A 112 18.96 -21.51 -2.02
N ALA A 113 19.38 -21.05 -3.19
CA ALA A 113 19.51 -19.63 -3.54
C ALA A 113 18.16 -18.89 -3.76
N GLY A 114 17.07 -19.36 -3.15
CA GLY A 114 15.69 -18.90 -3.39
C GLY A 114 15.15 -17.94 -2.33
N LEU A 115 15.76 -16.76 -2.17
CA LEU A 115 15.31 -15.78 -1.17
C LEU A 115 13.98 -15.14 -1.57
N THR A 116 13.90 -14.60 -2.80
CA THR A 116 12.70 -13.92 -3.30
C THR A 116 11.52 -14.89 -3.33
N ALA A 117 11.71 -16.12 -3.84
CA ALA A 117 10.67 -17.14 -3.84
C ALA A 117 10.20 -17.51 -2.42
N SER A 118 11.12 -17.58 -1.45
CA SER A 118 10.78 -17.83 -0.05
C SER A 118 9.96 -16.70 0.56
N ILE A 119 10.30 -15.43 0.29
CA ILE A 119 9.53 -14.27 0.75
C ILE A 119 8.13 -14.29 0.14
N SER A 120 8.01 -14.48 -1.19
CA SER A 120 6.72 -14.53 -1.88
C SER A 120 5.80 -15.60 -1.30
N LYS A 121 6.33 -16.82 -1.07
CA LYS A 121 5.58 -17.93 -0.48
C LYS A 121 5.08 -17.63 0.94
N ASN A 122 5.91 -17.00 1.76
CA ASN A 122 5.58 -16.69 3.16
C ASN A 122 4.79 -15.38 3.33
N SER A 123 4.69 -14.55 2.29
CA SER A 123 3.99 -13.26 2.35
C SER A 123 2.46 -13.39 2.46
N ALA A 124 1.88 -14.49 1.97
CA ALA A 124 0.45 -14.73 2.03
C ALA A 124 0.01 -15.07 3.46
N TYR A 125 -0.96 -14.31 3.98
CA TYR A 125 -1.53 -14.59 5.30
C TYR A 125 -2.84 -15.35 5.15
N SER A 126 -2.88 -16.60 5.63
CA SER A 126 -4.10 -17.41 5.63
C SER A 126 -4.66 -17.54 7.04
N PHE A 127 -5.92 -17.19 7.24
CA PHE A 127 -6.62 -17.42 8.51
C PHE A 127 -7.86 -18.28 8.27
N LYS A 128 -8.18 -19.12 9.25
CA LYS A 128 -9.34 -20.02 9.22
C LYS A 128 -10.46 -19.36 10.02
N VAL A 129 -11.60 -19.14 9.38
CA VAL A 129 -12.82 -18.70 10.06
C VAL A 129 -13.78 -19.87 10.12
N ARG A 130 -14.20 -20.21 11.34
CA ARG A 130 -15.21 -21.23 11.58
C ARG A 130 -16.58 -20.55 11.62
N VAL A 131 -17.42 -20.83 10.63
CA VAL A 131 -18.83 -20.39 10.61
C VAL A 131 -19.68 -21.65 10.75
N GLY A 132 -20.21 -21.87 11.96
CA GLY A 132 -20.96 -23.08 12.30
C GLY A 132 -20.14 -24.36 12.19
N ARG A 133 -20.65 -25.35 11.43
CA ARG A 133 -19.95 -26.63 11.17
C ARG A 133 -18.89 -26.56 10.06
N THR A 134 -18.87 -25.47 9.30
CA THR A 134 -17.94 -25.29 8.16
C THR A 134 -16.76 -24.39 8.53
N SER A 135 -15.56 -24.80 8.14
CA SER A 135 -14.35 -23.99 8.23
C SER A 135 -13.99 -23.47 6.85
N LYS A 136 -13.91 -22.14 6.69
CA LYS A 136 -13.50 -21.50 5.44
C LYS A 136 -12.13 -20.86 5.65
N VAL A 137 -11.19 -21.19 4.76
CA VAL A 137 -9.85 -20.60 4.75
C VAL A 137 -9.90 -19.33 3.92
N PHE A 138 -9.53 -18.20 4.52
CA PHE A 138 -9.38 -16.94 3.82
C PHE A 138 -7.90 -16.63 3.67
N THR A 139 -7.46 -16.41 2.44
CA THR A 139 -6.07 -16.08 2.09
C THR A 139 -5.97 -14.62 1.67
N ILE A 140 -5.26 -13.81 2.46
CA ILE A 140 -4.98 -12.41 2.17
C ILE A 140 -3.62 -12.30 1.46
N ARG A 141 -3.65 -11.84 0.21
CA ARG A 141 -2.46 -11.55 -0.59
C ARG A 141 -2.00 -10.09 -0.40
N SER A 142 -0.75 -9.78 -0.76
CA SER A 142 -0.14 -8.45 -0.59
C SER A 142 -0.98 -7.30 -1.15
N ARG A 143 -1.56 -7.47 -2.35
CA ARG A 143 -2.48 -6.49 -2.94
C ARG A 143 -3.69 -6.20 -2.05
N GLN A 144 -4.29 -7.23 -1.44
CA GLN A 144 -5.46 -7.05 -0.56
C GLN A 144 -5.08 -6.36 0.75
N LYS A 145 -3.87 -6.57 1.27
CA LYS A 145 -3.37 -5.85 2.46
C LYS A 145 -3.32 -4.34 2.21
N ILE A 146 -2.79 -3.93 1.06
CA ILE A 146 -2.74 -2.51 0.66
C ILE A 146 -4.15 -1.95 0.49
N GLN A 147 -5.05 -2.70 -0.17
CA GLN A 147 -6.45 -2.28 -0.32
C GLN A 147 -7.10 -2.04 1.04
N ILE A 148 -7.02 -3.00 1.97
CA ILE A 148 -7.59 -2.88 3.31
C ILE A 148 -7.05 -1.63 4.03
N PHE A 149 -5.74 -1.39 3.96
CA PHE A 149 -5.11 -0.23 4.58
C PHE A 149 -5.70 1.09 4.06
N TYR A 150 -5.71 1.28 2.74
CA TYR A 150 -6.22 2.51 2.14
C TYR A 150 -7.73 2.67 2.32
N THR A 151 -8.52 1.61 2.16
CA THR A 151 -9.99 1.67 2.30
C THR A 151 -10.40 1.98 3.74
N THR A 152 -9.67 1.48 4.73
CA THR A 152 -9.97 1.74 6.15
C THR A 152 -9.83 3.22 6.47
N VAL A 153 -8.70 3.83 6.10
CA VAL A 153 -8.45 5.26 6.35
C VAL A 153 -9.39 6.13 5.53
N SER A 154 -9.64 5.77 4.27
CA SER A 154 -10.63 6.44 3.42
C SER A 154 -12.02 6.46 4.05
N ALA A 155 -12.48 5.32 4.58
CA ALA A 155 -13.78 5.22 5.24
C ALA A 155 -13.85 6.10 6.48
N VAL A 156 -12.78 6.15 7.29
CA VAL A 156 -12.71 7.02 8.47
C VAL A 156 -12.79 8.50 8.08
N LEU A 157 -12.00 8.94 7.09
CA LEU A 157 -12.00 10.34 6.65
C LEU A 157 -13.38 10.77 6.11
N LEU A 158 -14.01 9.93 5.28
CA LEU A 158 -15.34 10.22 4.74
C LEU A 158 -16.41 10.22 5.84
N LEU A 159 -16.37 9.26 6.76
CA LEU A 159 -17.32 9.21 7.87
C LEU A 159 -17.20 10.48 8.73
N LEU A 160 -15.98 10.89 9.09
CA LEU A 160 -15.77 12.11 9.87
C LEU A 160 -16.22 13.37 9.11
N ALA A 161 -15.91 13.48 7.81
CA ALA A 161 -16.37 14.59 7.00
C ALA A 161 -17.90 14.68 6.96
N LEU A 162 -18.59 13.55 6.77
CA LEU A 162 -20.06 13.48 6.75
C LEU A 162 -20.68 13.79 8.12
N VAL A 163 -20.11 13.24 9.20
CA VAL A 163 -20.60 13.51 10.56
C VAL A 163 -20.48 15.00 10.90
N ILE A 164 -19.36 15.64 10.56
CA ILE A 164 -19.20 17.08 10.75
C ILE A 164 -20.20 17.82 9.87
N GLN A 165 -20.30 17.46 8.59
CA GLN A 165 -21.19 18.14 7.64
C GLN A 165 -22.68 18.07 8.02
N LEU A 166 -23.11 16.99 8.67
CA LEU A 166 -24.51 16.77 9.06
C LEU A 166 -24.79 17.14 10.52
N GLY A 167 -23.77 17.13 11.38
CA GLY A 167 -23.89 17.28 12.83
C GLY A 167 -23.85 18.71 13.35
N THR A 168 -23.32 19.67 12.59
CA THR A 168 -23.34 21.11 12.94
C THR A 168 -24.58 21.85 12.42
N LYS A 169 -25.73 21.15 12.33
CA LYS A 169 -27.04 21.79 12.16
C LYS A 169 -27.61 22.29 13.47
#